data_AF-A0A1S8MES0-F1
#
_entry.id   AF-A0A1S8MES0-F1
#
_cell.length_a   1.000
_cell.length_b   1.000
_cell.length_c   1.000
_cell.angle_alpha   90.00
_cell.angle_beta   90.00
_cell.angle_gamma   90.00
#
_symmetry.space_group_name_H-M   'P 1'
#
loop_
_entity.id
_entity.type
_entity.pdbx_description
1 polymer ?
#
loop_
_entity_poly.entity_id
_entity_poly.type
_entity_poly.pdbx_seq_one_letter_code
_entity_poly.pdbx_strand_id
1 'polypeptide(L)'
;MILIVGFLLFFVFGLILRTGKANWMVSGYSMLPEEEKEKLDIKKMYKTTGNLLIFTGLAFLVDYLISKYIHFPYEHLILVVIIVIIVFGNLIYINTGNRFTKK
;
A
#
# COMPACT_ATOMS: atom_id res chain seq x y z
N MET A 1 -12.09 11.73 13.13
CA MET A 1 -10.81 12.42 12.84
C MET A 1 -9.73 11.44 12.39
N ILE A 2 -9.41 10.41 13.18
CA ILE A 2 -8.35 9.42 12.87
C ILE A 2 -8.54 8.76 11.50
N LEU A 3 -9.78 8.37 11.14
CA LEU A 3 -10.05 7.71 9.86
C LEU A 3 -9.76 8.61 8.64
N ILE A 4 -10.09 9.89 8.71
CA ILE A 4 -9.79 10.86 7.64
C ILE A 4 -8.29 11.07 7.51
N VAL A 5 -7.57 11.16 8.63
CA VAL A 5 -6.10 11.25 8.62
C VAL A 5 -5.50 9.99 7.98
N GLY A 6 -6.00 8.81 8.33
CA GLY A 6 -5.60 7.55 7.68
C GLY A 6 -5.86 7.55 6.18
N PHE A 7 -7.05 7.97 5.74
CA PHE A 7 -7.38 8.12 4.33
C PHE A 7 -6.38 9.03 3.60
N LEU A 8 -6.19 10.26 4.09
CA LEU A 8 -5.31 11.24 3.45
C LEU A 8 -3.86 10.73 3.38
N LEU A 9 -3.38 10.15 4.48
CA LEU A 9 -2.03 9.59 4.56
C LEU A 9 -1.82 8.53 3.48
N PHE A 10 -2.62 7.46 3.49
CA PHE A 10 -2.43 6.34 2.57
C PHE A 10 -2.72 6.72 1.12
N PHE A 11 -3.74 7.54 0.88
CA PHE A 11 -4.10 7.98 -0.47
C PHE A 11 -3.02 8.85 -1.09
N VAL A 12 -2.52 9.86 -0.38
CA VAL A 12 -1.46 10.75 -0.87
C VAL A 12 -0.15 9.98 -1.10
N PHE A 13 0.27 9.14 -0.14
CA PHE A 13 1.46 8.32 -0.32
C PHE A 13 1.31 7.34 -1.49
N GLY A 14 0.14 6.75 -1.67
CA GLY A 14 -0.14 5.88 -2.80
C GLY A 14 -0.04 6.59 -4.15
N LEU A 15 -0.55 7.83 -4.26
CA LEU A 15 -0.39 8.66 -5.44
C LEU A 15 1.08 9.02 -5.70
N ILE A 16 1.83 9.39 -4.66
CA ILE A 16 3.27 9.69 -4.76
C ILE A 16 4.04 8.47 -5.28
N LEU A 17 3.79 7.27 -4.73
CA LEU A 17 4.44 6.05 -5.19
C LEU A 17 4.10 5.73 -6.65
N ARG A 18 2.86 5.93 -7.10
CA ARG A 18 2.48 5.70 -8.51
C ARG A 18 3.25 6.56 -9.51
N THR A 19 3.78 7.72 -9.10
CA THR A 19 4.63 8.54 -9.97
C THR A 19 5.95 7.84 -10.31
N GLY A 20 6.36 6.82 -9.55
CA GLY A 20 7.61 6.09 -9.74
C GLY A 20 8.87 6.89 -9.41
N LYS A 21 8.72 8.05 -8.76
CA LYS A 21 9.84 8.95 -8.38
C LYS A 21 10.24 8.82 -6.90
N ALA A 22 9.54 8.02 -6.13
CA ALA A 22 9.71 7.89 -4.68
C ALA A 22 10.80 6.87 -4.31
N ASN A 23 11.98 7.01 -4.94
CA ASN A 23 13.08 6.05 -4.82
C ASN A 23 13.61 5.91 -3.40
N TRP A 24 13.49 6.99 -2.62
CA TRP A 24 13.90 7.09 -1.22
C TRP A 24 13.00 6.32 -0.25
N MET A 25 11.79 5.93 -0.66
CA MET A 25 10.85 5.23 0.23
C MET A 25 11.12 3.73 0.35
N VAL A 26 11.94 3.15 -0.54
CA VAL A 26 12.27 1.72 -0.52
C VAL A 26 13.66 1.56 0.08
N SER A 27 13.73 1.51 1.41
CA SER A 27 14.98 1.41 2.17
C SER A 27 15.84 0.21 1.76
N GLY A 28 15.24 -0.89 1.32
CA GLY A 28 15.95 -2.06 0.80
C GLY A 28 16.58 -1.84 -0.59
N TYR A 29 15.94 -1.05 -1.46
CA TYR A 29 16.45 -0.83 -2.83
C TYR A 29 17.74 -0.02 -2.84
N SER A 30 17.85 0.99 -1.97
CA SER A 30 19.06 1.82 -1.87
C SER A 30 20.30 1.04 -1.43
N MET A 31 20.13 -0.09 -0.71
CA MET A 31 21.22 -0.93 -0.23
C MET A 31 21.63 -2.04 -1.21
N LEU A 32 20.85 -2.27 -2.27
CA LEU A 32 21.19 -3.29 -3.28
C LEU A 32 22.39 -2.85 -4.12
N PRO A 33 23.27 -3.80 -4.52
CA PRO A 33 24.28 -3.55 -5.56
C PRO A 33 23.62 -3.08 -6.86
N GLU A 34 24.34 -2.27 -7.65
CA GLU A 34 23.78 -1.70 -8.88
C GLU A 34 23.36 -2.79 -9.88
N GLU A 35 24.12 -3.89 -9.96
CA GLU A 35 23.79 -5.07 -10.77
C GLU A 35 22.46 -5.74 -10.38
N GLU A 36 22.09 -5.71 -9.10
CA GLU A 36 20.82 -6.27 -8.62
C GLU A 36 19.67 -5.30 -8.84
N LYS A 37 19.91 -4.00 -8.69
CA LYS A 37 18.92 -2.96 -9.02
C LYS A 37 18.53 -3.00 -10.49
N GLU A 38 19.47 -3.24 -11.39
CA GLU A 38 19.20 -3.33 -12.83
C GLU A 38 18.26 -4.49 -13.18
N LYS A 39 18.35 -5.59 -12.44
CA LYS A 39 17.48 -6.78 -12.60
C LYS A 39 16.06 -6.55 -12.11
N LEU A 40 15.77 -5.46 -11.38
CA LEU A 40 14.45 -5.18 -10.81
C LEU A 40 13.67 -4.13 -11.61
N ASP A 41 12.41 -4.44 -11.90
CA ASP A 41 11.40 -3.50 -12.39
C ASP A 41 10.82 -2.69 -11.22
N ILE A 42 11.62 -1.73 -10.76
CA ILE A 42 11.24 -0.88 -9.63
C ILE A 42 10.01 -0.02 -9.94
N LYS A 43 9.78 0.34 -11.21
CA LYS A 43 8.58 1.11 -11.61
C LYS A 43 7.31 0.30 -11.41
N LYS A 44 7.33 -0.99 -11.76
CA LYS A 44 6.22 -1.90 -11.50
C LYS A 44 5.99 -2.08 -10.00
N MET A 45 7.06 -2.25 -9.22
CA MET A 45 6.95 -2.32 -7.76
C MET A 45 6.29 -1.06 -7.17
N TYR A 46 6.77 0.13 -7.55
CA TYR A 46 6.18 1.40 -7.11
C TYR A 46 4.71 1.53 -7.45
N LYS A 47 4.32 1.19 -8.68
CA LYS A 47 2.91 1.22 -9.11
C LYS A 47 2.05 0.25 -8.32
N THR A 48 2.51 -0.99 -8.12
CA THR A 48 1.76 -2.00 -7.34
C THR A 48 1.59 -1.54 -5.89
N THR A 49 2.67 -1.15 -5.22
CA THR A 49 2.59 -0.68 -3.83
C THR A 49 1.74 0.58 -3.71
N GLY A 50 1.88 1.52 -4.65
CA GLY A 50 1.06 2.74 -4.70
C GLY A 50 -0.44 2.45 -4.85
N ASN A 51 -0.82 1.50 -5.70
CA ASN A 51 -2.21 1.05 -5.83
C ASN A 51 -2.73 0.46 -4.52
N LEU A 52 -1.93 -0.38 -3.85
CA LEU A 52 -2.31 -0.97 -2.57
C LEU A 52 -2.54 0.10 -1.48
N LEU A 53 -1.67 1.11 -1.39
CA LEU A 53 -1.88 2.22 -0.45
C LEU A 53 -3.14 3.04 -0.80
N ILE A 54 -3.43 3.27 -2.08
CA ILE A 54 -4.68 3.93 -2.48
C ILE A 54 -5.88 3.12 -2.03
N PHE A 55 -5.89 1.79 -2.24
CA PHE A 55 -6.98 0.93 -1.79
C PHE A 55 -7.13 0.92 -0.27
N THR A 56 -6.02 0.89 0.48
CA THR A 56 -6.06 1.04 1.93
C THR A 56 -6.68 2.38 2.33
N GLY A 57 -6.26 3.49 1.72
CA GLY A 57 -6.86 4.80 1.97
C GLY A 57 -8.36 4.81 1.70
N LEU A 58 -8.81 4.25 0.57
CA LEU A 58 -10.23 4.15 0.25
C LEU A 58 -11.00 3.29 1.27
N ALA A 59 -10.39 2.24 1.84
CA ALA A 59 -11.01 1.47 2.92
C ALA A 59 -11.24 2.33 4.17
N PHE A 60 -10.28 3.18 4.55
CA PHE A 60 -10.47 4.16 5.64
C PHE A 60 -11.60 5.15 5.35
N LEU A 61 -11.71 5.62 4.10
CA LEU A 61 -12.79 6.53 3.70
C LEU A 61 -14.16 5.85 3.79
N VAL A 62 -14.27 4.62 3.29
CA VAL A 62 -15.52 3.84 3.35
C VAL A 62 -15.93 3.58 4.81
N ASP A 63 -14.99 3.16 5.65
CA ASP A 63 -15.24 2.93 7.08
C ASP A 63 -15.74 4.21 7.77
N TYR A 64 -15.11 5.36 7.49
CA TYR A 64 -15.56 6.66 8.00
C TYR A 64 -16.98 7.03 7.55
N LEU A 65 -17.33 6.77 6.29
CA LEU A 65 -18.67 7.06 5.77
C LEU A 65 -19.72 6.14 6.41
N ILE A 66 -19.41 4.87 6.64
CA ILE A 66 -20.31 3.91 7.29
C ILE A 66 -20.48 4.29 8.77
N SER A 67 -19.39 4.53 9.48
CA SER A 67 -19.39 4.86 10.92
C SER A 67 -20.06 6.20 11.22
N LYS A 68 -20.34 7.03 10.20
CA LYS A 68 -21.10 8.27 10.37
C LYS A 68 -22.61 8.02 10.56
N TYR A 69 -23.14 6.91 10.04
CA TYR A 69 -24.57 6.63 10.01
C TYR A 69 -24.96 5.36 10.78
N ILE A 70 -24.03 4.41 10.91
CA ILE A 70 -24.28 3.12 11.55
C ILE A 70 -23.31 2.96 12.70
N HIS A 71 -23.84 2.82 13.92
CA HIS A 71 -23.06 2.64 15.13
C HIS A 71 -23.34 1.30 15.79
N PHE A 72 -22.29 0.54 16.09
CA PHE A 72 -22.41 -0.73 16.79
C PHE A 72 -21.08 -1.09 17.47
N PRO A 73 -21.09 -1.93 18.52
CA PRO A 73 -19.84 -2.42 19.10
C PRO A 73 -19.03 -3.12 18.00
N TYR A 74 -17.77 -2.71 17.83
CA TYR A 74 -16.85 -3.22 16.81
C TYR A 74 -17.06 -2.72 15.37
N GLU A 75 -17.62 -1.53 15.18
CA GLU A 75 -17.84 -0.92 13.85
C GLU A 75 -16.59 -0.88 12.94
N HIS A 76 -15.39 -0.74 13.52
CA HIS A 76 -14.12 -0.69 12.77
C HIS A 76 -13.44 -2.06 12.57
N LEU A 77 -14.03 -3.17 13.06
CA LEU A 77 -13.40 -4.50 12.98
C LEU A 77 -13.18 -4.94 11.52
N ILE A 78 -14.12 -4.58 10.65
CA ILE A 78 -14.06 -4.88 9.21
C ILE A 78 -12.83 -4.20 8.58
N LEU A 79 -12.59 -2.92 8.91
CA LEU A 79 -11.41 -2.19 8.43
C LEU A 79 -10.11 -2.88 8.88
N VAL A 80 -10.03 -3.32 10.13
CA VAL A 80 -8.86 -4.04 10.66
C VAL A 80 -8.61 -5.33 9.87
N VAL A 81 -9.65 -6.13 9.63
CA VAL A 81 -9.54 -7.38 8.84
C VAL A 81 -9.08 -7.10 7.41
N ILE A 82 -9.62 -6.07 6.76
CA ILE A 82 -9.21 -5.66 5.41
C ILE A 82 -7.73 -5.29 5.38
N ILE A 83 -7.26 -4.48 6.35
CA ILE A 83 -5.84 -4.08 6.43
C ILE A 83 -4.95 -5.30 6.60
N VAL A 84 -5.31 -6.22 7.49
CA VAL A 84 -4.57 -7.48 7.70
C VAL A 84 -4.44 -8.26 6.39
N ILE A 85 -5.54 -8.45 5.67
CA ILE A 85 -5.53 -9.15 4.37
C ILE A 85 -4.63 -8.43 3.36
N ILE A 86 -4.72 -7.10 3.27
CA ILE A 86 -3.88 -6.31 2.34
C ILE A 86 -2.39 -6.48 2.69
N VAL A 87 -2.01 -6.41 3.97
CA VAL A 87 -0.62 -6.55 4.40
C VAL A 87 -0.09 -7.96 4.09
N PHE A 88 -0.77 -9.00 4.56
CA PHE A 88 -0.31 -10.38 4.32
C PHE A 88 -0.36 -10.76 2.85
N GLY A 89 -1.41 -10.38 2.13
CA GLY A 89 -1.53 -10.60 0.69
C GLY A 89 -0.40 -9.93 -0.08
N ASN A 90 -0.01 -8.71 0.31
CA ASN A 90 1.12 -8.01 -0.31
C ASN A 90 2.47 -8.68 0.03
N LEU A 91 2.68 -9.09 1.28
CA LEU A 91 3.88 -9.82 1.68
C LEU A 91 4.05 -11.10 0.84
N ILE A 92 2.98 -11.89 0.69
CA ILE A 92 3.01 -13.09 -0.15
C ILE A 92 3.26 -12.72 -1.62
N TYR A 93 2.56 -11.70 -2.13
CA TYR A 93 2.67 -11.27 -3.52
C TYR A 93 4.10 -10.83 -3.88
N ILE A 94 4.74 -10.02 -3.02
CA ILE A 94 6.10 -9.51 -3.25
C ILE A 94 7.12 -10.66 -3.21
N ASN A 95 6.97 -11.59 -2.27
CA ASN A 95 7.94 -12.67 -2.06
C ASN A 95 7.76 -13.86 -3.03
N THR A 96 6.70 -13.89 -3.84
CA THR A 96 6.40 -15.06 -4.68
C THR A 96 6.53 -14.75 -6.17
N GLY A 97 7.26 -15.60 -6.90
CA GLY A 97 7.20 -15.68 -8.37
C GLY A 97 8.00 -14.61 -9.13
N ASN A 98 9.07 -14.07 -8.53
CA ASN A 98 10.00 -13.11 -9.17
C ASN A 98 9.26 -11.98 -9.94
N ARG A 99 8.15 -11.49 -9.38
CA ARG A 99 7.18 -10.63 -10.09
C ARG A 99 7.74 -9.27 -10.48
N PHE A 100 8.79 -8.83 -9.82
CA PHE A 100 9.47 -7.57 -10.07
C PHE A 100 10.83 -7.76 -10.72
N THR A 101 11.21 -8.98 -11.12
CA THR A 101 12.41 -9.19 -11.92
C THR A 101 12.11 -8.80 -13.38
N LYS A 102 12.98 -7.99 -13.99
CA LYS A 102 12.92 -7.70 -15.43
C LYS A 102 13.19 -9.00 -16.19
N LYS A 103 12.38 -9.24 -17.22
CA LYS A 103 12.64 -10.32 -18.18
C LYS A 103 13.70 -9.88 -19.19
#